data_AF-A0A2T6BY93-F1
#
_entry.id   AF-A0A2T6BY93-F1
#
_cell.length_a   1.000
_cell.length_b   1.000
_cell.length_c   1.000
_cell.angle_alpha   90.00
_cell.angle_beta   90.00
_cell.angle_gamma   90.00
#
_symmetry.space_group_name_H-M   'P 1'
#
loop_
_entity.id
_entity.type
_entity.pdbx_description
1 polymer ?
#
loop_
_entity_poly.entity_id
_entity_poly.type
_entity_poly.pdbx_seq_one_letter_code
_entity_poly.pdbx_strand_id
1 'polypeptide(L)'
;MSTSTLILDPGTNGGAQVTPDRFPAQIQLSFSPQAQAEAYYGLDGQKPTIPLTPGQTINVTINVNSLQLQYRVVSGQAKLQWEL
;
A
#
# COMPACT_ATOMS: atom_id res chain seq x y z
N MET A 1 0.88 10.64 14.67
CA MET A 1 0.91 10.14 13.29
C MET A 1 1.97 9.05 13.21
N SER A 2 1.61 7.89 12.69
CA SER A 2 2.51 6.73 12.58
C SER A 2 2.77 6.46 11.11
N THR A 3 4.03 6.57 10.68
CA THR A 3 4.46 6.25 9.32
C THR A 3 5.02 4.84 9.29
N SER A 4 4.44 3.99 8.47
CA SER A 4 4.95 2.65 8.21
C SER A 4 5.50 2.59 6.79
N THR A 5 6.68 2.00 6.63
CA THR A 5 7.35 1.83 5.34
C THR A 5 7.68 0.37 5.11
N LEU A 6 7.31 -0.14 3.95
CA LEU A 6 7.73 -1.43 3.44
C LEU A 6 8.71 -1.21 2.28
N ILE A 7 9.94 -1.67 2.46
CA ILE A 7 10.95 -1.72 1.40
C ILE A 7 10.79 -3.05 0.68
N LEU A 8 10.69 -2.99 -0.65
CA LEU A 8 10.37 -4.11 -1.52
C LEU A 8 11.61 -4.44 -2.36
N ASP A 9 12.19 -5.61 -2.13
CA ASP A 9 13.38 -6.05 -2.85
C ASP A 9 13.06 -6.64 -4.23
N PRO A 10 14.01 -6.63 -5.18
CA PRO A 10 13.81 -7.21 -6.50
C PRO A 10 13.41 -8.70 -6.43
N GLY A 11 12.42 -9.11 -7.24
CA GLY A 11 11.96 -10.49 -7.29
C GLY A 11 11.06 -10.89 -6.13
N THR A 12 10.68 -9.96 -5.24
CA THR A 12 9.77 -10.23 -4.14
C THR A 12 8.32 -9.93 -4.50
N ASN A 13 7.43 -10.73 -3.95
CA ASN A 13 6.00 -10.48 -3.90
C ASN A 13 5.55 -10.57 -2.43
N GLY A 14 4.48 -9.85 -2.10
CA GLY A 14 3.98 -9.89 -0.75
C GLY A 14 2.76 -9.03 -0.56
N GLY A 15 2.37 -8.88 0.70
CA GLY A 15 1.28 -8.01 1.09
C GLY A 15 1.42 -7.52 2.51
N ALA A 16 0.67 -6.48 2.82
CA ALA A 16 0.54 -5.92 4.16
C ALA A 16 -0.93 -5.60 4.43
N GLN A 17 -1.32 -5.60 5.69
CA GLN A 17 -2.64 -5.18 6.12
C GLN A 17 -2.50 -4.06 7.13
N VAL A 18 -3.30 -3.01 6.95
CA VAL A 18 -3.34 -1.85 7.84
C VAL A 18 -4.71 -1.81 8.48
N THR A 19 -4.76 -1.99 9.80
CA THR A 19 -6.01 -2.01 10.58
C THR A 19 -5.97 -0.85 11.57
N PRO A 20 -6.66 0.26 11.28
CA PRO A 20 -6.76 1.40 12.18
C PRO A 20 -7.51 1.05 13.48
N ASP A 21 -7.17 1.72 14.58
CA ASP A 21 -7.85 1.55 15.87
C ASP A 21 -9.22 2.25 15.94
N ARG A 22 -9.50 3.17 15.00
CA ARG A 22 -10.73 3.97 14.95
C ARG A 22 -11.19 4.17 13.52
N PHE A 23 -12.49 4.30 13.32
CA PHE A 23 -13.11 4.51 12.01
C PHE A 23 -14.06 5.73 12.01
N PRO A 24 -14.17 6.50 10.91
CA PRO A 24 -13.35 6.37 9.70
C PRO A 24 -11.91 6.82 9.92
N ALA A 25 -10.96 6.19 9.24
CA ALA A 25 -9.55 6.56 9.26
C ALA A 25 -9.12 7.06 7.88
N GLN A 26 -8.36 8.16 7.85
CA GLN A 26 -7.71 8.64 6.64
C GLN A 26 -6.28 8.12 6.61
N ILE A 27 -5.93 7.40 5.55
CA ILE A 27 -4.58 6.90 5.31
C ILE A 27 -4.02 7.56 4.06
N GLN A 28 -2.83 8.13 4.17
CA GLN A 28 -2.06 8.51 3.00
C GLN A 28 -1.20 7.33 2.55
N LEU A 29 -1.41 6.86 1.33
CA LEU A 29 -0.70 5.73 0.73
C LEU A 29 0.17 6.23 -0.42
N SER A 30 1.45 5.87 -0.41
CA SER A 30 2.39 6.21 -1.47
C SER A 30 3.16 5.00 -1.98
N PHE A 31 3.40 4.97 -3.29
CA PHE A 31 4.16 3.94 -3.96
C PHE A 31 5.24 4.55 -4.84
N SER A 32 6.50 4.21 -4.58
CA SER A 32 7.68 4.75 -5.29
C SER A 32 8.59 3.62 -5.74
N PRO A 33 8.37 3.07 -6.95
CA PRO A 33 9.25 2.06 -7.52
C PRO A 33 10.45 2.71 -8.23
N GLN A 34 11.61 2.09 -8.13
CA GLN A 34 12.82 2.51 -8.84
C GLN A 34 12.98 1.76 -10.19
N ALA A 35 12.23 0.68 -10.41
CA ALA A 35 12.18 -0.05 -11.69
C ALA A 35 10.80 -0.75 -11.84
N GLN A 36 10.74 -1.92 -12.51
CA GLN A 36 9.46 -2.60 -12.76
C GLN A 36 8.87 -3.20 -11.47
N ALA A 37 7.82 -2.56 -10.96
CA ALA A 37 7.02 -3.07 -9.85
C ALA A 37 5.54 -2.67 -10.00
N GLU A 38 4.67 -3.53 -9.48
CA GLU A 38 3.22 -3.36 -9.45
C GLU A 38 2.78 -3.37 -7.98
N ALA A 39 1.85 -2.48 -7.62
CA ALA A 39 1.24 -2.48 -6.31
C ALA A 39 -0.27 -2.26 -6.44
N TYR A 40 -1.02 -2.91 -5.56
CA TYR A 40 -2.48 -2.88 -5.52
C TYR A 40 -2.95 -2.67 -4.09
N TYR A 41 -4.12 -2.06 -3.95
CA TYR A 41 -4.80 -1.95 -2.67
C TYR A 41 -6.28 -2.32 -2.74
N GLY A 42 -6.83 -2.70 -1.59
CA GLY A 42 -8.22 -3.05 -1.37
C GLY A 42 -8.70 -2.54 -0.02
N LEU A 43 -10.00 -2.25 0.12
CA LEU A 43 -10.56 -1.60 1.30
C LEU A 43 -11.62 -2.45 1.97
N ASP A 44 -11.75 -2.27 3.28
CA ASP A 44 -12.87 -2.78 4.07
C ASP A 44 -13.06 -4.31 3.95
N GLY A 45 -11.98 -5.05 3.73
CA GLY A 45 -11.97 -6.51 3.53
C GLY A 45 -12.05 -6.95 2.06
N GLN A 46 -12.14 -6.02 1.12
CA GLN A 46 -12.04 -6.30 -0.31
C GLN A 46 -10.62 -6.66 -0.72
N LYS A 47 -10.51 -7.61 -1.65
CA LYS A 47 -9.23 -8.02 -2.23
C LYS A 47 -8.54 -6.82 -2.90
N PRO A 48 -7.19 -6.76 -2.90
CA PRO A 48 -6.46 -5.74 -3.62
C PRO A 48 -6.76 -5.80 -5.13
N THR A 49 -7.42 -4.78 -5.64
CA THR A 49 -7.81 -4.67 -7.06
C THR A 49 -7.55 -3.28 -7.64
N ILE A 50 -7.31 -2.28 -6.79
CA ILE A 50 -7.06 -0.92 -7.23
C ILE A 50 -5.56 -0.73 -7.42
N PRO A 51 -5.07 -0.48 -8.65
CA PRO A 51 -3.65 -0.31 -8.89
C PRO A 51 -3.12 1.00 -8.31
N LEU A 52 -1.90 0.97 -7.79
CA LEU A 52 -1.12 2.15 -7.44
C LEU A 52 -0.15 2.45 -8.56
N THR A 53 -0.21 3.68 -9.08
CA THR A 53 0.74 4.11 -10.11
C THR A 53 2.07 4.54 -9.48
N PRO A 54 3.21 4.30 -10.15
CA PRO A 54 4.52 4.76 -9.69
C PRO A 54 4.57 6.26 -9.38
N GLY A 55 5.08 6.63 -8.21
CA GLY A 55 5.19 8.02 -7.76
C GLY A 55 3.88 8.63 -7.26
N GLN A 56 2.78 7.86 -7.29
CA GLN A 56 1.49 8.33 -6.84
C GLN A 56 1.40 8.31 -5.32
N THR A 57 0.82 9.37 -4.78
CA THR A 57 0.34 9.43 -3.41
C THR A 57 -1.17 9.63 -3.44
N ILE A 58 -1.92 8.81 -2.73
CA ILE A 58 -3.37 8.87 -2.64
C ILE A 58 -3.81 8.93 -1.19
N ASN A 59 -4.93 9.61 -0.93
CA ASN A 59 -5.60 9.59 0.35
C ASN A 59 -6.75 8.58 0.28
N VAL A 60 -6.79 7.68 1.25
CA VAL A 60 -7.72 6.56 1.28
C VAL A 60 -8.49 6.60 2.59
N THR A 61 -9.81 6.57 2.51
CA THR A 61 -10.66 6.51 3.71
C THR A 61 -11.04 5.06 3.96
N ILE A 62 -10.62 4.52 5.10
CA ILE A 62 -11.08 3.21 5.59
C ILE A 62 -12.32 3.47 6.44
N ASN A 63 -13.46 2.94 6.01
CA ASN A 63 -14.71 3.15 6.72
C ASN A 63 -14.95 2.06 7.77
N VAL A 64 -14.48 0.84 7.49
CA VAL A 64 -14.61 -0.32 8.40
C VAL A 64 -13.44 -1.29 8.15
N ASN A 65 -13.06 -2.10 9.13
CA ASN A 65 -12.01 -3.13 8.98
C ASN A 65 -10.59 -2.59 8.71
N SER A 66 -10.13 -2.63 7.45
CA SER A 66 -8.70 -2.51 7.14
C SER A 66 -8.43 -2.18 5.67
N LEU A 67 -7.24 -1.64 5.41
CA LEU A 67 -6.64 -1.53 4.08
C LEU A 67 -5.75 -2.76 3.82
N GLN A 68 -5.96 -3.44 2.69
CA GLN A 68 -5.10 -4.52 2.22
C GLN A 68 -4.19 -3.99 1.12
N LEU A 69 -2.90 -4.34 1.20
CA LEU A 69 -1.86 -3.96 0.26
C LEU A 69 -1.23 -5.22 -0.32
N GLN A 70 -0.99 -5.22 -1.63
CA GLN A 70 -0.22 -6.26 -2.31
C GLN A 70 0.76 -5.64 -3.30
N TYR A 71 1.89 -6.30 -3.49
CA TYR A 71 2.91 -5.84 -4.41
C TYR A 71 3.61 -7.00 -5.10
N ARG A 72 4.20 -6.67 -6.25
CA ARG A 72 5.08 -7.52 -7.03
C ARG A 72 6.21 -6.68 -7.58
N VAL A 73 7.45 -7.02 -7.25
CA VAL A 73 8.65 -6.36 -7.77
C VAL A 73 9.33 -7.29 -8.75
N VAL A 74 9.39 -6.88 -10.02
CA VAL A 74 10.03 -7.67 -11.09
C VAL A 74 11.51 -7.31 -11.18
N SER A 75 11.86 -6.04 -11.04
CA SER A 75 13.25 -5.56 -11.00
C SER A 75 13.38 -4.29 -10.16
N GLY A 76 14.61 -4.00 -9.71
CA GLY A 76 14.93 -2.85 -8.86
C GLY A 76 14.25 -2.88 -7.49
N GLN A 77 14.44 -1.83 -6.69
CA GLN A 77 13.77 -1.68 -5.40
C GLN A 77 12.47 -0.89 -5.56
N ALA A 78 11.50 -1.15 -4.69
CA ALA A 78 10.33 -0.30 -4.59
C ALA A 78 10.01 0.01 -3.13
N LYS A 79 9.30 1.11 -2.90
CA LYS A 79 8.88 1.55 -1.58
C LYS A 79 7.37 1.71 -1.54
N LEU A 80 6.73 1.09 -0.55
CA LEU A 80 5.33 1.29 -0.22
C LEU A 80 5.24 1.90 1.18
N GLN A 81 4.59 3.04 1.32
CA GLN A 81 4.49 3.74 2.60
C GLN A 81 3.03 4.12 2.89
N TRP A 82 2.62 3.99 4.14
CA TRP A 82 1.31 4.43 4.60
C TRP A 82 1.40 5.18 5.93
N GLU A 83 0.55 6.20 6.08
CA GLU A 83 0.51 7.07 7.26
C GLU A 83 -0.89 7.13 7.85
N LEU A 84 -0.97 6.89 9.18
CA LEU A 84 -2.18 6.92 10.03
C LEU A 84 -2.21 8.16 10.93
#